data_AF-A0A453C9G9-F1
#
_entry.id   AF-A0A453C9G9-F1
#
_cell.length_a   1.000
_cell.length_b   1.000
_cell.length_c   1.000
_cell.angle_alpha   90.00
_cell.angle_beta   90.00
_cell.angle_gamma   90.00
#
_symmetry.space_group_name_H-M   'P 1'
#
loop_
_entity.id
_entity.type
_entity.pdbx_description
1 polymer ?
#
loop_
_entity_poly.entity_id
_entity_poly.type
_entity_poly.pdbx_seq_one_letter_code
_entity_poly.pdbx_strand_id
1 'polypeptide(L)'
;RPKPSRGGIGGGGGMASNGDNKRLFRVRRTVLQMLRDRGYTVKDEEIKLSLYEFVDRYGDPVRRDEIVIHCEKQGDPNDKV
;
A
#
# COMPACT_ATOMS: atom_id res chain seq x y z
N ARG A 1 -38.55 3.89 -2.12
CA ARG A 1 -37.56 3.06 -2.85
C ARG A 1 -36.53 4.01 -3.47
N PRO A 2 -35.34 4.22 -2.88
CA PRO A 2 -34.28 4.97 -3.56
C PRO A 2 -33.52 4.03 -4.50
N LYS A 3 -33.18 4.52 -5.70
CA LYS A 3 -32.32 3.80 -6.65
C LYS A 3 -30.85 4.03 -6.28
N PRO A 4 -29.97 3.03 -6.37
CA PRO A 4 -28.55 3.31 -6.51
C PRO A 4 -28.24 3.50 -8.00
N SER A 5 -28.10 4.76 -8.42
CA SER A 5 -27.30 5.14 -9.58
C SER A 5 -25.95 5.62 -9.09
N ARG A 6 -24.93 4.78 -9.20
CA ARG A 6 -23.51 5.14 -9.33
C ARG A 6 -22.92 4.01 -10.18
N GLY A 7 -22.72 4.20 -11.47
CA GLY A 7 -21.70 5.12 -12.01
C GLY A 7 -20.44 4.27 -12.18
N GLY A 8 -20.14 3.90 -13.43
CA GLY A 8 -19.19 2.85 -13.77
C GLY A 8 -17.76 3.10 -13.27
N ILE A 9 -17.09 2.02 -12.89
CA ILE A 9 -15.64 2.02 -12.70
C ILE A 9 -15.04 1.62 -14.04
N GLY A 10 -14.96 2.59 -14.95
CA GLY A 10 -13.99 2.58 -16.02
C GLY A 10 -12.66 3.05 -15.43
N GLY A 11 -11.82 2.11 -15.01
CA GLY A 11 -10.46 2.38 -14.54
C GLY A 11 -9.45 2.00 -15.62
N GLY A 12 -9.29 2.84 -16.64
CA GLY A 12 -8.12 2.80 -17.50
C GLY A 12 -6.89 3.18 -16.69
N GLY A 13 -6.20 2.18 -16.13
CA GLY A 13 -4.99 2.36 -15.34
C GLY A 13 -3.82 2.77 -16.22
N GLY A 14 -3.22 3.91 -15.88
CA GLY A 14 -2.26 4.63 -16.68
C GLY A 14 -0.99 3.86 -17.02
N MET A 15 -0.39 4.34 -18.10
CA MET A 15 0.86 3.86 -18.68
C MET A 15 2.05 4.60 -18.06
N ALA A 16 1.96 5.00 -16.79
CA ALA A 16 3.02 5.68 -16.07
C ALA A 16 3.86 4.65 -15.29
N SER A 17 4.74 4.00 -16.05
CA SER A 17 5.94 3.31 -15.56
C SER A 17 5.70 2.19 -14.55
N ASN A 18 5.11 1.08 -15.01
CA ASN A 18 5.07 -0.22 -14.32
C ASN A 18 6.41 -0.59 -13.63
N GLY A 19 7.56 -0.12 -14.15
CA GLY A 19 8.88 -0.27 -13.54
C GLY A 19 9.08 0.46 -12.20
N ASP A 20 8.64 1.72 -12.09
CA ASP A 20 8.77 2.51 -10.85
C ASP A 20 7.84 1.99 -9.76
N ASN A 21 6.59 1.66 -10.13
CA ASN A 21 5.61 1.06 -9.22
C ASN A 21 6.13 -0.28 -8.67
N LYS A 22 6.73 -1.14 -9.51
CA LYS A 22 7.38 -2.39 -9.08
C LYS A 22 8.52 -2.16 -8.10
N ARG A 23 9.36 -1.16 -8.36
CA ARG A 23 10.49 -0.84 -7.47
C ARG A 23 9.99 -0.39 -6.10
N LEU A 24 8.99 0.50 -6.08
CA LEU A 24 8.39 1.01 -4.84
C LEU A 24 7.68 -0.08 -4.04
N PHE A 25 6.94 -0.94 -4.74
CA PHE A 25 6.30 -2.10 -4.15
C PHE A 25 7.32 -3.04 -3.45
N ARG A 26 8.45 -3.32 -4.10
CA ARG A 26 9.53 -4.15 -3.51
C ARG A 26 10.14 -3.50 -2.28
N VAL A 27 10.48 -2.21 -2.36
CA VAL A 27 11.05 -1.45 -1.23
C VAL A 27 10.08 -1.46 -0.04
N ARG A 28 8.80 -1.14 -0.27
CA ARG A 28 7.76 -1.19 0.76
C ARG A 28 7.68 -2.55 1.43
N ARG A 29 7.64 -3.63 0.64
CA ARG A 29 7.57 -5.00 1.15
C ARG A 29 8.78 -5.35 2.02
N THR A 30 9.99 -4.99 1.59
CA THR A 30 11.19 -5.21 2.40
C THR A 30 11.15 -4.41 3.70
N VAL A 31 10.73 -3.14 3.66
CA VAL A 31 10.59 -2.31 4.88
C VAL A 31 9.57 -2.90 5.84
N LEU A 32 8.41 -3.34 5.37
CA LEU A 32 7.39 -4.01 6.19
C LEU A 32 7.93 -5.29 6.83
N GLN A 33 8.72 -6.09 6.11
CA GLN A 33 9.38 -7.26 6.66
C GLN A 33 10.42 -6.89 7.73
N MET A 34 11.20 -5.83 7.52
CA MET A 34 12.16 -5.34 8.51
C MET A 34 11.48 -4.79 9.77
N LEU A 35 10.35 -4.09 9.62
CA LEU A 35 9.56 -3.60 10.75
C LEU A 35 8.99 -4.78 11.55
N ARG A 36 8.44 -5.80 10.88
CA ARG A 36 8.01 -7.03 11.55
C ARG A 36 9.13 -7.69 12.35
N ASP A 37 10.32 -7.83 11.75
CA ASP A 37 11.49 -8.43 12.40
C ASP A 37 11.94 -7.64 13.64
N ARG A 38 11.77 -6.32 13.61
CA ARG A 38 12.03 -5.42 14.75
C ARG A 38 10.95 -5.44 15.84
N GLY A 39 9.89 -6.23 15.70
CA GLY A 39 8.79 -6.30 16.66
C GLY A 39 7.67 -5.29 16.43
N TYR A 40 7.58 -4.67 15.25
CA TYR A 40 6.41 -3.89 14.87
C TYR A 40 5.25 -4.80 14.43
N THR A 41 4.04 -4.39 14.77
CA THR A 41 2.80 -5.07 14.39
C THR A 41 2.51 -4.78 12.92
N VAL A 42 2.98 -5.67 12.05
CA VAL A 42 2.75 -5.58 10.61
C VAL A 42 1.78 -6.68 10.19
N LYS A 43 0.70 -6.32 9.48
CA LYS A 43 -0.25 -7.30 8.93
C LYS A 43 0.39 -8.05 7.77
N ASP A 44 0.29 -9.38 7.77
CA ASP A 44 0.75 -10.20 6.65
C ASP A 44 0.04 -9.85 5.33
N GLU A 45 -1.19 -9.33 5.41
CA GLU A 45 -1.97 -8.83 4.27
C GLU A 45 -1.25 -7.66 3.56
N GLU A 46 -0.58 -6.79 4.30
CA GLU A 46 0.19 -5.68 3.72
C GLU A 46 1.50 -6.16 3.07
N ILE A 47 2.10 -7.24 3.59
CA ILE A 47 3.30 -7.87 3.02
C ILE A 47 2.96 -8.67 1.74
N LYS A 48 1.77 -9.29 1.72
CA LYS A 48 1.25 -10.12 0.62
C LYS A 48 0.43 -9.35 -0.41
N LEU A 49 0.33 -8.03 -0.25
CA LEU A 49 -0.40 -7.14 -1.13
C LEU A 49 0.10 -7.29 -2.58
N SER A 50 -0.80 -7.23 -3.56
CA SER A 50 -0.44 -7.37 -4.98
C SER A 50 0.02 -6.04 -5.56
N LEU A 51 0.87 -6.04 -6.59
CA LEU A 51 1.26 -4.81 -7.29
C LEU A 51 0.04 -4.04 -7.81
N TYR A 52 -0.97 -4.75 -8.32
CA TYR A 52 -2.21 -4.14 -8.80
C TYR A 52 -2.94 -3.38 -7.68
N GLU A 53 -3.20 -4.06 -6.56
CA GLU A 53 -3.81 -3.45 -5.36
C GLU A 53 -2.99 -2.28 -4.81
N PHE A 54 -1.66 -2.35 -4.93
CA PHE A 54 -0.77 -1.28 -4.53
C PHE A 54 -0.98 -0.04 -5.43
N VAL A 55 -0.99 -0.20 -6.74
CA VAL A 55 -1.24 0.91 -7.66
C VAL A 55 -2.67 1.44 -7.53
N ASP A 56 -3.65 0.58 -7.27
CA ASP A 56 -5.05 0.96 -7.04
C ASP A 56 -5.20 1.83 -5.78
N ARG A 57 -4.53 1.46 -4.67
CA ARG A 57 -4.54 2.25 -3.42
C ARG A 57 -3.86 3.61 -3.52
N TYR A 58 -2.67 3.66 -4.12
CA TYR A 58 -1.81 4.85 -4.11
C TYR A 58 -1.97 5.70 -5.38
N GLY A 59 -2.75 5.22 -6.36
CA GLY A 59 -2.95 5.85 -7.66
C GLY A 59 -1.84 5.49 -8.66
N ASP A 60 -2.14 5.67 -9.94
CA ASP A 60 -1.17 5.59 -11.04
C ASP A 60 -0.91 6.99 -11.63
N PRO A 61 0.34 7.51 -11.60
CA PRO A 61 1.56 6.90 -11.05
C PRO A 61 1.65 6.98 -9.52
N VAL A 62 2.22 5.93 -8.90
CA VAL A 62 2.46 5.92 -7.45
C VAL A 62 3.56 6.92 -7.11
N ARG A 63 3.22 7.93 -6.31
CA ARG A 63 4.18 8.92 -5.80
C ARG A 63 4.86 8.37 -4.55
N ARG A 64 6.19 8.50 -4.46
CA ARG A 64 6.96 8.01 -3.29
C ARG A 64 6.51 8.65 -1.98
N ASP A 65 6.21 9.95 -2.02
CA ASP A 65 5.72 10.74 -0.88
C ASP A 65 4.40 10.20 -0.31
N GLU A 66 3.57 9.60 -1.15
CA GLU A 66 2.27 9.07 -0.73
C GLU A 66 2.39 7.68 -0.08
N ILE A 67 3.55 7.01 -0.21
CA ILE A 67 3.77 5.69 0.39
C ILE A 67 4.11 5.86 1.86
N VAL A 68 3.05 6.08 2.65
CA VAL A 68 3.16 6.13 4.11
C VAL A 68 2.94 4.72 4.67
N ILE A 69 3.86 4.28 5.52
CA ILE A 69 3.79 3.01 6.24
C ILE A 69 3.51 3.35 7.70
N HIS A 70 2.28 3.12 8.14
CA HIS A 70 1.94 3.23 9.56
C HIS A 70 2.07 1.87 10.21
N CYS A 71 2.96 1.74 11.18
CA CYS A 71 3.17 0.52 11.95
C CYS A 71 3.28 0.85 13.45
N GLU A 72 2.55 0.11 14.27
CA GLU A 72 2.56 0.27 15.73
C GLU A 72 3.39 -0.86 16.36
N LYS A 73 4.27 -0.55 17.31
CA LYS A 73 5.09 -1.58 17.97
C LYS A 73 4.23 -2.55 18.78
N GLN A 74 4.50 -3.85 18.66
CA GLN A 74 3.79 -4.87 19.43
C GLN A 74 4.21 -4.75 20.90
N GLY A 75 3.34 -4.17 21.74
CA GLY A 75 3.55 -4.03 23.18
C GLY A 75 3.78 -2.60 23.69
N ASP A 76 4.10 -1.64 22.80
CA ASP A 76 4.28 -0.24 23.15
C ASP A 76 3.41 0.65 22.24
N PRO A 77 2.19 1.03 22.65
CA PRO A 77 1.31 1.86 21.84
C PRO A 77 1.81 3.31 21.64
N ASN A 78 2.91 3.70 22.31
CA ASN A 78 3.57 5.00 22.11
C ASN A 78 4.67 4.96 21.04
N ASP A 79 5.15 3.78 20.63
CA ASP A 79 6.20 3.65 19.61
C ASP A 79 5.55 3.37 18.25
N LYS A 80 5.44 4.42 17.44
CA LYS A 80 4.80 4.40 16.12
C LYS A 80 5.74 4.94 15.05
N VAL A 81 5.78 4.26 13.91
CA VAL A 81 6.45 4.66 12.66
C VAL A 81 5.40 4.99 11.60
#